data_AF-A0A1H7FLW9-F1
#
_entry.id   AF-A0A1H7FLW9-F1
#
_cell.length_a   1.000
_cell.length_b   1.000
_cell.length_c   1.000
_cell.angle_alpha   90.00
_cell.angle_beta   90.00
_cell.angle_gamma   90.00
#
_symmetry.space_group_name_H-M   'P 1'
#
loop_
_entity.id
_entity.type
_entity.pdbx_description
1 polymer ?
#
loop_
_entity_poly.entity_id
_entity_poly.type
_entity_poly.pdbx_seq_one_letter_code
_entity_poly.pdbx_strand_id
1 'polypeptide(L)'
;MSELTLKPMSSAPPPHAAAGASGASGTPAAGAPRPSVIQLVFKEKGALYAAYIPIFSEGGVFVPTTRDYKLGEDIYLLMSMPEDPQRYPVAGKVAWITPANAPGGRTQGVGVRFPADEKTRVIKLKIEEVLGTAISSTKPTQTI
;
A
#
# COMPACT_ATOMS: atom_id res chain seq x y z
N MET A 1 11.19 60.61 31.76
CA MET A 1 11.57 59.18 31.75
C MET A 1 10.51 58.45 30.94
N SER A 2 10.69 57.89 29.74
CA SER A 2 11.71 57.94 28.69
C SER A 2 10.95 57.45 27.44
N GLU A 3 10.83 58.31 26.43
CA GLU A 3 11.42 58.13 25.08
C GLU A 3 10.74 57.10 24.16
N LEU A 4 9.90 57.68 23.29
CA LEU A 4 9.53 57.23 21.96
C LEU A 4 10.82 57.03 21.11
N THR A 5 11.09 55.80 20.65
CA THR A 5 12.11 55.57 19.62
C THR A 5 11.52 54.84 18.41
N LEU A 6 11.53 55.58 17.30
CA LEU A 6 11.20 55.18 15.93
C LEU A 6 12.47 54.73 15.19
N LYS A 7 12.47 53.53 14.57
CA LYS A 7 12.94 53.21 13.18
C LYS A 7 13.19 51.69 13.00
N PRO A 8 13.45 51.17 11.78
CA PRO A 8 12.86 51.44 10.45
C PRO A 8 12.39 50.15 9.73
N MET A 9 11.53 50.31 8.71
CA MET A 9 11.38 49.36 7.59
C MET A 9 12.64 49.38 6.70
N SER A 10 13.16 48.22 6.30
CA SER A 10 14.05 47.99 5.14
C SER A 10 14.42 46.49 5.10
N SER A 11 14.61 45.75 4.02
CA SER A 11 14.47 45.87 2.56
C SER A 11 14.83 44.47 2.04
N ALA A 12 14.09 43.94 1.07
CA ALA A 12 14.51 42.79 0.23
C ALA A 12 14.98 43.31 -1.13
N PRO A 13 15.57 42.48 -2.01
CA PRO A 13 16.80 41.68 -1.94
C PRO A 13 17.87 42.24 -2.93
N PRO A 14 18.98 41.52 -3.19
CA PRO A 14 19.34 41.32 -4.60
C PRO A 14 19.75 39.87 -4.94
N PRO A 15 19.65 39.46 -6.22
CA PRO A 15 20.20 38.22 -6.73
C PRO A 15 21.67 38.42 -7.15
N HIS A 16 22.54 37.49 -6.80
CA HIS A 16 23.80 37.30 -7.53
C HIS A 16 24.01 35.82 -7.82
N ALA A 17 24.10 35.54 -9.11
CA ALA A 17 24.44 34.26 -9.69
C ALA A 17 25.89 33.88 -9.38
N ALA A 18 26.17 32.58 -9.25
CA ALA A 18 27.41 31.98 -9.72
C ALA A 18 27.26 30.45 -9.83
N ALA A 19 27.48 29.95 -11.05
CA ALA A 19 27.71 28.56 -11.37
C ALA A 19 29.06 28.07 -10.84
N GLY A 20 29.21 26.76 -10.63
CA GLY A 20 30.52 26.17 -10.32
C GLY A 20 30.52 24.70 -9.92
N ALA A 21 30.56 23.85 -10.95
CA ALA A 21 31.09 22.49 -11.08
C ALA A 21 31.58 21.65 -9.86
N SER A 22 31.19 20.36 -9.95
CA SER A 22 31.99 19.14 -9.73
C SER A 22 32.50 18.78 -8.34
N GLY A 23 31.84 17.78 -7.76
CA GLY A 23 32.37 16.88 -6.74
C GLY A 23 31.82 15.48 -6.95
N ALA A 24 32.55 14.64 -7.70
CA ALA A 24 32.30 13.21 -7.77
C ALA A 24 32.78 12.57 -6.47
N SER A 25 31.89 11.92 -5.72
CA SER A 25 32.24 10.95 -4.67
C SER A 25 31.01 10.12 -4.30
N GLY A 26 31.05 8.81 -4.56
CA GLY A 26 30.32 7.82 -3.75
C GLY A 26 29.00 7.30 -4.32
N THR A 27 29.10 6.20 -5.07
CA THR A 27 28.07 5.17 -5.27
C THR A 27 27.35 4.81 -3.95
N PRO A 28 26.06 4.46 -4.00
CA PRO A 28 25.78 3.04 -3.83
C PRO A 28 25.00 2.52 -5.03
N ALA A 29 25.38 1.33 -5.47
CA ALA A 29 24.62 0.55 -6.41
C ALA A 29 23.17 0.57 -5.94
N ALA A 30 22.25 0.97 -6.82
CA ALA A 30 20.83 0.80 -6.58
C ALA A 30 20.60 -0.72 -6.47
N GLY A 31 20.76 -1.22 -5.25
CA GLY A 31 20.51 -2.60 -4.90
C GLY A 31 19.11 -2.90 -5.38
N ALA A 32 18.98 -3.98 -6.16
CA ALA A 32 17.68 -4.49 -6.58
C ALA A 32 16.72 -4.36 -5.39
N PRO A 33 15.59 -3.65 -5.54
CA PRO A 33 14.68 -3.39 -4.44
C PRO A 33 14.32 -4.74 -3.84
N ARG A 34 14.75 -4.97 -2.59
CA ARG A 34 14.40 -6.20 -1.89
C ARG A 34 12.87 -6.23 -1.88
N PRO A 35 12.22 -7.28 -2.41
CA PRO A 35 10.77 -7.33 -2.46
C PRO A 35 10.25 -7.15 -1.04
N SER A 36 9.35 -6.18 -0.87
CA SER A 36 8.76 -5.91 0.42
C SER A 36 7.91 -7.11 0.84
N VAL A 37 8.28 -7.75 1.95
CA VAL A 37 7.53 -8.86 2.52
C VAL A 37 6.50 -8.32 3.51
N ILE A 38 5.22 -8.65 3.31
CA ILE A 38 4.13 -8.28 4.22
C ILE A 38 3.43 -9.55 4.70
N GLN A 39 3.17 -9.61 6.00
CA GLN A 39 2.38 -10.68 6.60
C GLN A 39 0.94 -10.22 6.81
N LEU A 40 -0.01 -11.02 6.35
CA LEU A 40 -1.44 -10.79 6.47
C LEU A 40 -2.09 -11.99 7.15
N VAL A 41 -2.56 -11.80 8.38
CA VAL A 41 -3.19 -12.86 9.15
C VAL A 41 -4.64 -12.49 9.39
N PHE A 42 -5.54 -13.19 8.72
CA PHE A 42 -6.98 -13.02 8.91
C PHE A 42 -7.44 -13.91 10.07
N LYS A 43 -7.87 -13.29 11.17
CA LYS A 43 -8.41 -14.01 12.32
C LYS A 43 -9.87 -14.42 12.14
N GLU A 44 -10.61 -13.66 11.33
CA GLU A 44 -12.04 -13.80 11.17
C GLU A 44 -12.45 -13.64 9.71
N LYS A 45 -13.58 -14.27 9.35
CA LYS A 45 -14.12 -14.26 7.99
C LYS A 45 -14.49 -12.86 7.48
N GLY A 46 -14.97 -11.99 8.38
CA GLY A 46 -15.34 -10.61 8.03
C GLY A 46 -14.15 -9.76 7.56
N ALA A 47 -12.99 -9.92 8.20
CA ALA A 47 -11.76 -9.23 7.80
C ALA A 47 -11.24 -9.74 6.45
N LEU A 48 -11.32 -11.07 6.22
CA LEU A 48 -10.97 -11.66 4.93
C LEU A 48 -11.90 -11.15 3.82
N TYR A 49 -13.20 -11.06 4.09
CA TYR A 49 -14.17 -10.54 3.13
C TYR A 49 -13.92 -9.07 2.78
N ALA A 50 -13.69 -8.22 3.77
CA ALA A 50 -13.40 -6.80 3.56
C ALA A 50 -12.10 -6.56 2.78
N ALA A 51 -11.14 -7.48 2.90
CA ALA A 51 -9.87 -7.40 2.19
C ALA A 51 -9.92 -8.07 0.81
N TYR A 52 -10.75 -9.09 0.59
CA TYR A 52 -10.78 -9.82 -0.69
C TYR A 52 -11.38 -8.98 -1.81
N ILE A 53 -10.73 -9.00 -2.97
CA ILE A 53 -11.11 -8.26 -4.17
C ILE A 53 -11.49 -9.26 -5.26
N PRO A 54 -12.79 -9.55 -5.46
CA PRO A 54 -13.24 -10.53 -6.46
C PRO A 54 -13.26 -9.98 -7.89
N ILE A 55 -13.14 -8.66 -8.09
CA ILE A 55 -13.24 -8.03 -9.43
C ILE A 55 -12.10 -8.45 -10.38
N PHE A 56 -10.97 -8.90 -9.84
CA PHE A 56 -9.88 -9.45 -10.64
C PHE A 56 -10.14 -10.91 -10.94
N SER A 57 -9.86 -11.35 -12.18
CA SER A 57 -10.07 -12.74 -12.59
C SER A 57 -9.29 -13.73 -11.70
N GLU A 58 -8.06 -13.35 -11.33
CA GLU A 58 -7.19 -14.08 -10.42
C GLU A 58 -7.48 -13.82 -8.93
N GLY A 59 -8.34 -12.85 -8.64
CA GLY A 59 -8.58 -12.31 -7.30
C GLY A 59 -7.53 -11.27 -6.88
N GLY A 60 -7.73 -10.72 -5.70
CA GLY A 60 -6.78 -9.82 -5.08
C GLY A 60 -7.09 -9.62 -3.61
N VAL A 61 -6.22 -8.88 -2.94
CA VAL A 61 -6.38 -8.54 -1.53
C VAL A 61 -5.99 -7.09 -1.26
N PHE A 62 -6.76 -6.43 -0.41
CA PHE A 62 -6.41 -5.14 0.15
C PHE A 62 -5.51 -5.34 1.37
N VAL A 63 -4.38 -4.63 1.37
CA VAL A 63 -3.35 -4.70 2.40
C VAL A 63 -3.31 -3.36 3.14
N PRO A 64 -3.81 -3.29 4.39
CA PRO A 64 -3.68 -2.07 5.19
C PRO A 64 -2.20 -1.86 5.52
N THR A 65 -1.65 -0.73 5.09
CA THR A 65 -0.24 -0.40 5.28
C THR A 65 -0.03 1.10 5.18
N THR A 66 0.89 1.61 6.01
CA THR A 66 1.34 3.00 5.97
C THR A 66 2.60 3.18 5.12
N ARG A 67 3.17 2.09 4.61
CA ARG A 67 4.35 2.14 3.73
C ARG A 67 3.97 2.68 2.36
N ASP A 68 4.88 3.47 1.80
CA ASP A 68 4.81 3.92 0.42
C ASP A 68 5.13 2.78 -0.53
N TYR A 69 4.22 2.55 -1.47
CA TYR A 69 4.35 1.62 -2.58
C TYR A 69 4.11 2.35 -3.89
N LYS A 70 4.62 1.79 -4.99
CA LYS A 70 4.31 2.28 -6.34
C LYS A 70 3.34 1.35 -7.06
N LEU A 71 2.54 1.92 -7.96
CA LEU A 71 1.72 1.13 -8.88
C LEU A 71 2.63 0.19 -9.70
N GLY A 72 2.21 -1.06 -9.83
CA GLY A 72 2.97 -2.09 -10.54
C GLY A 72 4.16 -2.68 -9.77
N GLU A 73 4.42 -2.24 -8.53
CA GLU A 73 5.47 -2.80 -7.68
C GLU A 73 5.14 -4.23 -7.24
N ASP A 74 6.16 -5.08 -7.20
CA ASP A 74 6.06 -6.48 -6.78
C ASP A 74 6.15 -6.60 -5.25
N ILE A 75 5.16 -7.27 -4.66
CA ILE A 75 5.04 -7.46 -3.21
C ILE A 75 4.97 -8.94 -2.90
N TYR A 76 5.75 -9.37 -1.91
CA TYR A 76 5.67 -10.73 -1.41
C TYR A 76 4.76 -10.79 -0.18
N LEU A 77 3.59 -11.37 -0.34
CA LEU A 77 2.60 -11.51 0.71
C LEU A 77 2.71 -12.90 1.33
N LEU A 78 2.66 -12.96 2.65
CA LEU A 78 2.42 -14.19 3.40
C LEU A 78 1.05 -14.08 4.05
N MET A 79 0.07 -14.78 3.48
CA MET A 79 -1.32 -14.73 3.92
C MET A 79 -1.67 -15.96 4.77
N SER A 80 -2.43 -15.78 5.85
CA SER A 80 -3.07 -16.88 6.59
C SER A 80 -4.58 -16.65 6.67
N MET A 81 -5.34 -17.73 6.52
CA MET A 81 -6.80 -17.70 6.51
C MET A 81 -7.35 -17.85 7.94
N PRO A 82 -8.58 -17.42 8.21
CA PRO A 82 -9.22 -17.76 9.46
C PRO A 82 -9.33 -19.27 9.56
N GLU A 83 -9.12 -19.81 10.76
CA GLU A 83 -9.20 -21.25 11.07
C GLU A 83 -8.09 -22.13 10.46
N ASP A 84 -7.24 -21.58 9.58
CA ASP A 84 -6.10 -22.28 8.98
C ASP A 84 -4.79 -21.53 9.25
N PRO A 85 -3.92 -22.03 10.15
CA PRO A 85 -2.66 -21.37 10.50
C PRO A 85 -1.61 -21.45 9.39
N GLN A 86 -1.88 -22.16 8.29
CA GLN A 86 -0.99 -22.24 7.15
C GLN A 86 -0.74 -20.85 6.54
N ARG A 87 0.50 -20.61 6.10
CA ARG A 87 0.91 -19.38 5.43
C ARG A 87 1.05 -19.63 3.94
N TYR A 88 0.27 -18.90 3.16
CA TYR A 88 0.25 -18.94 1.72
C TYR A 88 1.14 -17.81 1.16
N PRO A 89 2.27 -18.14 0.52
CA PRO A 89 3.09 -17.15 -0.17
C PRO A 89 2.44 -16.71 -1.49
N VAL A 90 2.37 -15.41 -1.72
CA VAL A 90 1.85 -14.80 -2.96
C VAL A 90 2.79 -13.70 -3.42
N ALA A 91 3.33 -13.83 -4.63
CA ALA A 91 4.07 -12.77 -5.31
C ALA A 91 3.07 -11.88 -6.07
N GLY A 92 2.43 -10.96 -5.35
CA GLY A 92 1.42 -10.08 -5.91
C GLY A 92 2.00 -8.80 -6.51
N LYS A 93 1.18 -8.08 -7.27
CA LYS A 93 1.54 -6.78 -7.86
C LYS A 93 0.56 -5.70 -7.42
N VAL A 94 1.08 -4.51 -7.06
CA VAL A 94 0.23 -3.37 -6.66
C VAL A 94 -0.62 -2.92 -7.83
N ALA A 95 -1.93 -3.05 -7.69
CA ALA A 95 -2.91 -2.62 -8.69
C ALA A 95 -3.42 -1.20 -8.42
N TRP A 96 -3.57 -0.81 -7.14
CA TRP A 96 -3.93 0.55 -6.74
C TRP A 96 -3.41 0.88 -5.34
N ILE A 97 -3.42 2.18 -5.00
CA ILE A 97 -2.99 2.69 -3.69
C ILE A 97 -4.12 3.54 -3.11
N THR A 98 -4.46 3.30 -1.85
CA THR A 98 -5.41 4.10 -1.06
C THR A 98 -4.62 4.97 -0.08
N PRO A 99 -4.56 6.31 -0.28
CA PRO A 99 -3.80 7.20 0.58
C PRO A 99 -4.46 7.37 1.97
N ALA A 100 -3.69 7.87 2.96
CA ALA A 100 -4.16 8.06 4.34
C ALA A 100 -5.34 9.02 4.47
N ASN A 101 -5.45 10.00 3.56
CA ASN A 101 -6.52 10.99 3.52
C ASN A 101 -7.59 10.66 2.48
N ALA A 102 -7.80 9.36 2.21
CA ALA A 102 -8.82 8.94 1.27
C ALA A 102 -10.22 9.37 1.75
N PRO A 103 -11.05 9.96 0.88
CA PRO A 103 -12.39 10.40 1.24
C PRO A 103 -13.25 9.23 1.73
N GLY A 104 -14.13 9.49 2.70
CA GLY A 104 -15.03 8.48 3.28
C GLY A 104 -14.40 7.63 4.39
N GLY A 105 -13.25 8.03 4.97
CA GLY A 105 -12.64 7.34 6.11
C GLY A 105 -12.04 5.97 5.76
N ARG A 106 -11.65 5.77 4.50
CA ARG A 106 -11.06 4.52 4.03
C ARG A 106 -9.67 4.31 4.63
N THR A 107 -9.41 3.09 5.10
CA THR A 107 -8.10 2.71 5.66
C THR A 107 -7.01 2.89 4.61
N GLN A 108 -5.88 3.49 5.01
CA GLN A 108 -4.69 3.57 4.18
C GLN A 108 -4.20 2.17 3.81
N GLY A 109 -3.81 1.97 2.55
CA GLY A 109 -3.21 0.72 2.13
C GLY A 109 -3.06 0.57 0.63
N VAL A 110 -2.88 -0.67 0.19
CA VAL A 110 -2.69 -0.99 -1.23
C VAL A 110 -3.58 -2.15 -1.65
N GLY A 111 -4.16 -2.05 -2.85
CA GLY A 111 -4.82 -3.18 -3.50
C GLY A 111 -3.78 -3.99 -4.26
N VAL A 112 -3.59 -5.25 -3.86
CA VAL A 112 -2.64 -6.16 -4.50
C VAL A 112 -3.40 -7.19 -5.33
N ARG A 113 -3.09 -7.24 -6.62
CA ARG A 113 -3.61 -8.27 -7.53
C ARG A 113 -2.78 -9.54 -7.39
N PHE A 114 -3.47 -10.66 -7.37
CA PHE A 114 -2.86 -11.98 -7.40
C PHE A 114 -2.27 -12.30 -8.78
N PRO A 115 -1.10 -12.96 -8.85
CA PRO A 115 -0.52 -13.37 -10.12
C PRO A 115 -1.35 -14.52 -10.73
N ALA A 116 -1.19 -14.71 -12.04
CA ALA A 116 -1.85 -15.77 -12.79
C ALA A 116 -1.14 -17.14 -12.63
N ASP A 117 -0.89 -17.53 -11.37
CA ASP A 117 -0.24 -18.79 -11.00
C ASP A 117 -1.23 -19.80 -10.43
N GLU A 118 -0.94 -21.08 -10.61
CA GLU A 118 -1.77 -22.17 -10.08
C GLU A 118 -1.90 -22.13 -8.55
N LYS A 119 -0.81 -21.79 -7.85
CA LYS A 119 -0.81 -21.63 -6.40
C LYS A 119 -1.82 -20.58 -5.95
N THR A 120 -1.88 -19.45 -6.65
CA THR A 120 -2.79 -18.37 -6.27
C THR A 120 -4.22 -18.66 -6.68
N ARG A 121 -4.43 -19.45 -7.74
CA ARG A 121 -5.76 -20.00 -8.05
C ARG A 121 -6.29 -20.91 -6.94
N VAL A 122 -5.45 -21.76 -6.34
CA VAL A 122 -5.83 -22.57 -5.17
C VAL A 122 -6.16 -21.67 -3.97
N ILE A 123 -5.37 -20.63 -3.72
CA ILE A 123 -5.63 -19.66 -2.64
C ILE A 123 -6.98 -18.96 -2.87
N LYS A 124 -7.27 -18.51 -4.10
CA LYS A 124 -8.55 -17.91 -4.47
C LYS A 124 -9.71 -18.86 -4.15
N LEU A 125 -9.65 -20.10 -4.63
CA LEU A 125 -10.69 -21.10 -4.37
C LEU A 125 -10.87 -21.34 -2.87
N LYS A 126 -9.77 -21.36 -2.11
CA LYS A 126 -9.80 -21.54 -0.65
C LYS A 126 -10.42 -20.33 0.07
N ILE A 127 -10.11 -19.11 -0.36
CA ILE A 127 -10.77 -17.88 0.12
C ILE A 127 -12.27 -17.95 -0.17
N GLU A 128 -12.65 -18.34 -1.39
CA GLU A 128 -14.05 -18.46 -1.80
C GLU A 128 -14.79 -19.57 -1.03
N GLU A 129 -14.14 -20.69 -0.72
CA GLU A 129 -14.66 -21.76 0.15
C GLU A 129 -14.85 -21.29 1.59
N VAL A 130 -13.86 -20.60 2.16
CA VAL A 130 -13.92 -20.04 3.51
C VAL A 130 -15.03 -19.00 3.61
N LEU A 131 -15.12 -18.08 2.63
CA LEU A 131 -16.19 -17.09 2.58
C LEU A 131 -17.55 -17.76 2.30
N GLY A 132 -17.58 -18.87 1.56
CA GLY A 132 -18.76 -19.70 1.31
C GLY A 132 -19.93 -18.89 0.74
N THR A 133 -21.13 -19.16 1.24
CA THR A 133 -22.36 -18.41 0.89
C THR A 133 -22.36 -16.94 1.33
N ALA A 134 -21.35 -16.45 2.06
CA ALA A 134 -21.23 -15.02 2.35
C ALA A 134 -20.92 -14.19 1.09
N ILE A 135 -20.38 -14.80 0.03
CA ILE A 135 -20.27 -14.17 -1.30
C ILE A 135 -21.65 -14.07 -1.99
N SER A 136 -22.58 -14.97 -1.69
CA SER A 136 -23.96 -14.93 -2.21
C SER A 136 -24.93 -14.13 -1.34
N SER A 137 -24.52 -13.69 -0.15
CA SER A 137 -25.34 -12.82 0.70
C SER A 137 -25.10 -11.37 0.28
N THR A 138 -26.18 -10.69 -0.08
CA THR A 138 -26.31 -9.29 -0.54
C THR A 138 -25.79 -8.23 0.47
N LYS A 139 -24.76 -8.53 1.25
CA LYS A 139 -24.12 -7.54 2.12
C LYS A 139 -23.23 -6.64 1.28
N PRO A 140 -23.36 -5.31 1.38
CA PRO A 140 -22.51 -4.38 0.66
C PRO A 140 -21.05 -4.64 1.02
N THR A 141 -20.23 -4.88 -0.01
CA THR A 141 -18.77 -4.86 0.10
C THR A 141 -18.32 -3.41 0.18
N GLN A 142 -17.21 -3.13 0.84
CA GLN A 142 -16.62 -1.78 0.92
C GLN A 142 -16.06 -1.28 -0.44
N THR A 143 -16.25 -2.05 -1.50
CA THR A 143 -15.67 -1.85 -2.82
C THR A 143 -16.65 -1.30 -3.86
N ILE A 144 -17.92 -1.08 -3.51
CA ILE A 144 -18.91 -0.35 -4.33
C ILE A 144 -19.73 0.62 -3.50
#